data_AF-A0A5C7G155-F1
#
_entry.id   AF-A0A5C7G155-F1
#
_cell.length_a   1.000
_cell.length_b   1.000
_cell.length_c   1.000
_cell.angle_alpha   90.00
_cell.angle_beta   90.00
_cell.angle_gamma   90.00
#
_symmetry.space_group_name_H-M   'P 1'
#
loop_
_entity.id
_entity.type
_entity.pdbx_description
1 polymer ?
#
loop_
_entity_poly.entity_id
_entity_poly.type
_entity_poly.pdbx_seq_one_letter_code
_entity_poly.pdbx_strand_id
1 'polypeptide(L)'
;MTYSRFFVLLAIFTVIAAAAAAVAHLFLPISFAIPLTIGAIVLLMGISVLMFYAGQRTAAAENKFLFTNAFMGVTMIKFFLCGGLIAAYALLAEPENKLFVVPFFSTYLIYTALEIVFLVKLAGNTSAKAVE
;
A
#
# COMPACT_ATOMS: atom_id res chain seq x y z
N MET A 1 -10.72 -1.30 -14.36
CA MET A 1 -11.35 -1.16 -13.02
C MET A 1 -11.90 0.27 -12.89
N THR A 2 -13.13 0.46 -12.42
CA THR A 2 -13.72 1.81 -12.32
C THR A 2 -13.23 2.55 -11.08
N TYR A 3 -13.24 3.89 -11.13
CA TYR A 3 -12.86 4.76 -10.01
C TYR A 3 -13.63 4.44 -8.72
N SER A 4 -14.96 4.29 -8.80
CA SER A 4 -15.79 4.01 -7.63
C SER A 4 -15.43 2.67 -6.96
N ARG A 5 -15.17 1.63 -7.76
CA ARG A 5 -14.74 0.32 -7.23
C ARG A 5 -13.37 0.40 -6.55
N PHE A 6 -12.48 1.24 -7.06
CA PHE A 6 -11.17 1.47 -6.45
C PHE A 6 -11.30 2.12 -5.08
N PHE A 7 -12.02 3.24 -4.96
CA PHE A 7 -12.15 3.92 -3.67
C PHE A 7 -12.91 3.10 -2.63
N VAL A 8 -13.89 2.28 -3.05
CA VAL A 8 -14.56 1.33 -2.14
C VAL A 8 -13.58 0.28 -1.61
N LEU A 9 -12.78 -0.34 -2.49
CA LEU A 9 -11.78 -1.32 -2.05
C LEU A 9 -10.70 -0.68 -1.19
N LEU A 10 -10.25 0.53 -1.55
CA LEU A 10 -9.32 1.30 -0.74
C LEU A 10 -9.89 1.53 0.66
N ALA A 11 -11.12 2.02 0.78
CA ALA A 11 -11.77 2.26 2.06
C ALA A 11 -11.90 0.98 2.90
N ILE A 12 -12.34 -0.14 2.29
CA ILE A 12 -12.45 -1.43 2.97
C ILE A 12 -11.08 -1.87 3.51
N PHE A 13 -10.05 -1.84 2.68
CA PHE A 13 -8.70 -2.26 3.09
C PHE A 13 -8.08 -1.31 4.11
N THR A 14 -8.37 -0.01 4.02
CA THR A 14 -7.97 0.98 5.04
C THR A 14 -8.64 0.68 6.39
N VAL A 15 -9.94 0.35 6.40
CA VAL A 15 -10.65 -0.06 7.62
C VAL A 15 -10.06 -1.35 8.19
N ILE A 16 -9.78 -2.35 7.35
CA ILE A 16 -9.14 -3.61 7.78
C ILE A 16 -7.74 -3.34 8.35
N ALA A 17 -6.95 -2.49 7.69
CA ALA A 17 -5.62 -2.09 8.17
C ALA A 17 -5.68 -1.35 9.50
N ALA A 18 -6.61 -0.41 9.65
CA ALA A 18 -6.82 0.32 10.90
C ALA A 18 -7.30 -0.62 12.03
N ALA A 19 -8.18 -1.57 11.74
CA ALA A 19 -8.64 -2.56 12.70
C ALA A 19 -7.50 -3.50 13.14
N ALA A 20 -6.71 -4.03 12.19
CA ALA A 20 -5.56 -4.88 12.49
C ALA A 20 -4.52 -4.14 13.34
N ALA A 21 -4.24 -2.88 12.99
CA ALA A 21 -3.37 -2.02 13.78
C ALA A 21 -3.94 -1.76 15.18
N ALA A 22 -5.23 -1.44 15.31
CA ALA A 22 -5.87 -1.22 16.60
C ALA A 22 -5.79 -2.46 17.50
N VAL A 23 -6.04 -3.65 16.94
CA VAL A 23 -5.83 -4.92 17.64
C VAL A 23 -4.39 -5.04 18.13
N ALA A 24 -3.39 -4.77 17.29
CA ALA A 24 -1.99 -4.80 17.71
C ALA A 24 -1.69 -3.82 18.87
N HIS A 25 -2.24 -2.60 18.83
CA HIS A 25 -2.11 -1.60 19.90
C HIS A 25 -2.85 -1.95 21.19
N LEU A 26 -3.91 -2.77 21.12
CA LEU A 26 -4.66 -3.24 22.29
C LEU A 26 -3.98 -4.42 22.98
N PHE A 27 -3.37 -5.33 22.21
CA PHE A 27 -2.72 -6.53 22.75
C PHE A 27 -1.25 -6.32 23.12
N LEU A 28 -0.57 -5.35 22.51
CA LEU A 28 0.85 -5.07 22.75
C LEU A 28 1.02 -3.70 23.42
N PRO A 29 1.98 -3.54 24.35
CA PRO A 29 2.31 -2.26 24.97
C PRO A 29 3.11 -1.38 23.99
N ILE A 30 2.47 -0.92 22.92
CA ILE A 30 3.09 -0.19 21.80
C ILE A 30 2.41 1.15 21.52
N SER A 31 1.77 1.77 22.51
CA SER A 31 1.07 3.05 22.36
C SER A 31 1.97 4.18 21.83
N PHE A 32 3.29 4.10 22.08
CA PHE A 32 4.29 5.02 21.54
C PHE A 32 4.39 4.98 19.99
N ALA A 33 3.96 3.87 19.36
CA ALA A 33 4.02 3.63 17.91
C ALA A 33 2.77 4.09 17.13
N ILE A 34 1.81 4.72 17.80
CA ILE A 34 0.60 5.24 17.15
C ILE A 34 0.94 6.22 16.01
N PRO A 35 1.85 7.21 16.19
CA PRO A 35 2.19 8.14 15.11
C PRO A 35 2.79 7.46 13.89
N LEU A 36 3.66 6.46 14.10
CA LEU A 36 4.23 5.65 13.03
C LEU A 36 3.14 4.89 12.27
N THR A 37 2.21 4.29 13.01
CA THR A 37 1.13 3.48 12.44
C THR A 37 0.21 4.33 11.56
N ILE A 38 -0.18 5.51 12.04
CA ILE A 38 -0.98 6.47 11.27
C ILE A 38 -0.20 6.93 10.04
N GLY A 39 1.07 7.30 10.21
CA GLY A 39 1.94 7.72 9.12
C GLY A 39 2.07 6.65 8.03
N ALA A 40 2.21 5.38 8.42
CA ALA A 40 2.29 4.25 7.51
C ALA A 40 0.98 4.05 6.72
N ILE A 41 -0.17 4.12 7.39
CA ILE A 41 -1.49 4.01 6.72
C ILE A 41 -1.66 5.13 5.69
N VAL A 42 -1.37 6.38 6.06
CA VAL A 42 -1.48 7.53 5.16
C VAL A 42 -0.53 7.40 3.97
N LEU A 43 0.72 7.02 4.22
CA LEU A 43 1.73 6.79 3.19
C LEU A 43 1.30 5.71 2.19
N LEU A 44 0.88 4.54 2.69
CA LEU A 44 0.49 3.40 1.86
C LEU A 44 -0.81 3.67 1.10
N MET A 45 -1.75 4.41 1.70
CA MET A 45 -2.94 4.89 1.03
C MET A 45 -2.58 5.81 -0.15
N GLY A 46 -1.67 6.77 0.07
CA GLY A 46 -1.17 7.65 -0.98
C GLY A 46 -0.47 6.91 -2.11
N ILE A 47 0.37 5.92 -1.78
CA ILE A 47 1.03 5.06 -2.76
C ILE A 47 0.01 4.24 -3.57
N SER A 48 -1.01 3.68 -2.91
CA SER A 48 -2.06 2.91 -3.60
C SER A 48 -2.84 3.77 -4.59
N VAL A 49 -3.11 5.03 -4.23
CA VAL A 49 -3.75 6.01 -5.12
C VAL A 49 -2.85 6.35 -6.30
N LEU A 50 -1.56 6.64 -6.05
CA LEU A 50 -0.57 6.90 -7.10
C LEU A 50 -0.50 5.72 -8.09
N MET A 51 -0.43 4.50 -7.56
CA MET A 51 -0.38 3.27 -8.35
C MET A 51 -1.62 3.08 -9.21
N PHE A 52 -2.81 3.40 -8.70
CA PHE A 52 -4.04 3.30 -9.47
C PHE A 52 -4.08 4.30 -10.63
N TYR A 53 -3.67 5.56 -10.41
CA TYR A 53 -3.61 6.55 -11.48
C TYR A 53 -2.54 6.20 -12.52
N ALA A 54 -1.34 5.78 -12.07
CA ALA A 54 -0.28 5.32 -12.96
C ALA A 54 -0.73 4.10 -13.79
N GLY A 55 -1.40 3.15 -13.14
CA GLY A 55 -1.96 1.95 -13.77
C GLY A 55 -3.05 2.27 -14.79
N GLN A 56 -4.01 3.14 -14.48
CA GLN A 56 -5.06 3.57 -15.42
C GLN A 56 -4.48 4.26 -16.65
N ARG A 57 -3.48 5.12 -16.48
CA ARG A 57 -2.83 5.83 -17.60
C ARG A 57 -2.03 4.90 -18.50
N THR A 58 -1.39 3.89 -17.92
CA THR A 58 -0.51 2.96 -18.65
C THR A 58 -1.23 1.71 -19.18
N ALA A 59 -2.39 1.35 -18.62
CA ALA A 59 -3.16 0.17 -19.05
C ALA A 59 -3.75 0.29 -20.47
N ALA A 60 -3.87 1.52 -20.99
CA ALA A 60 -4.31 1.81 -22.36
C ALA A 60 -3.14 1.99 -23.34
N ALA A 61 -1.88 1.88 -22.88
CA ALA A 61 -0.73 1.99 -23.76
C ALA A 61 -0.58 0.73 -24.61
N GLU A 62 -0.19 0.89 -25.88
CA GLU A 62 0.06 -0.22 -26.81
C GLU A 62 1.15 -1.17 -26.28
N ASN A 63 2.13 -0.61 -25.56
CA ASN A 63 3.22 -1.37 -24.97
C ASN A 63 2.83 -1.96 -23.61
N LYS A 64 2.57 -3.27 -23.59
CA LYS A 64 2.23 -4.05 -22.38
C LYS A 64 3.30 -3.99 -21.28
N PHE A 65 4.57 -3.70 -21.62
CA PHE A 65 5.64 -3.55 -20.64
C PHE A 65 5.54 -2.23 -19.86
N LEU A 66 4.90 -1.19 -20.39
CA LEU A 66 4.78 0.10 -19.69
C LEU A 66 3.96 0.00 -18.40
N PHE A 67 2.88 -0.79 -18.43
CA PHE A 67 2.05 -1.05 -17.26
C PHE A 67 2.86 -1.75 -16.15
N THR A 68 3.55 -2.84 -16.50
CA THR A 68 4.38 -3.59 -15.56
C THR A 68 5.53 -2.75 -15.01
N ASN A 69 6.22 -1.99 -15.87
CA ASN A 69 7.33 -1.13 -15.46
C ASN A 69 6.87 -0.01 -14.52
N ALA A 70 5.72 0.60 -14.78
CA ALA A 70 5.15 1.62 -13.89
C ALA A 70 4.81 1.03 -12.51
N PHE A 71 4.20 -0.15 -12.47
CA PHE A 71 3.90 -0.83 -11.21
C PHE A 71 5.17 -1.20 -10.44
N MET A 72 6.18 -1.75 -11.11
CA MET A 72 7.48 -2.06 -10.51
C MET A 72 8.17 -0.81 -9.96
N GLY A 73 8.14 0.30 -10.70
CA GLY A 73 8.72 1.58 -10.26
C GLY A 73 8.05 2.11 -9.00
N VAL A 74 6.72 2.12 -8.94
CA VAL A 74 5.98 2.53 -7.73
C VAL A 74 6.29 1.59 -6.55
N THR A 75 6.40 0.28 -6.81
CA THR A 75 6.75 -0.71 -5.79
C THR A 75 8.16 -0.49 -5.23
N MET A 76 9.15 -0.16 -6.07
CA MET A 76 10.50 0.22 -5.60
C MET A 76 10.45 1.47 -4.71
N ILE A 77 9.77 2.52 -5.16
CA ILE A 77 9.61 3.76 -4.37
C ILE A 77 8.96 3.45 -3.02
N LYS A 78 7.92 2.61 -3.01
CA LYS A 78 7.26 2.13 -1.79
C LYS A 78 8.24 1.46 -0.82
N PHE A 79 9.10 0.57 -1.31
CA PHE A 79 10.10 -0.09 -0.47
C PHE A 79 11.05 0.93 0.19
N PHE A 80 11.54 1.90 -0.56
CA PHE A 80 12.41 2.95 -0.01
C PHE A 80 11.68 3.84 0.99
N LEU A 81 10.44 4.24 0.70
CA LEU A 81 9.63 5.06 1.61
C LEU A 81 9.28 4.30 2.90
N CYS A 82 8.95 3.02 2.80
CA CYS A 82 8.65 2.16 3.95
C CYS A 82 9.90 1.94 4.82
N GLY A 83 11.03 1.59 4.20
CA GLY A 83 12.30 1.42 4.91
C GLY A 83 12.78 2.73 5.55
N GLY A 84 12.67 3.84 4.82
CA GLY A 84 12.98 5.17 5.31
C GLY A 84 12.09 5.60 6.48
N LEU A 85 10.79 5.30 6.43
CA LEU A 85 9.86 5.61 7.52
C LEU A 85 10.20 4.82 8.80
N ILE A 86 10.48 3.52 8.68
CA ILE A 86 10.94 2.70 9.81
C ILE A 86 12.27 3.23 10.37
N ALA A 87 13.23 3.52 9.49
CA ALA A 87 14.55 4.02 9.91
C ALA A 87 14.45 5.38 10.60
N ALA A 88 13.69 6.32 10.03
CA ALA A 88 13.44 7.63 10.62
C ALA A 88 12.80 7.49 12.01
N TYR A 89 11.81 6.61 12.16
CA TYR A 89 11.19 6.36 13.46
C TYR A 89 12.16 5.74 14.46
N ALA A 90 12.96 4.75 14.05
CA ALA A 90 13.93 4.10 14.91
C ALA A 90 15.03 5.06 15.40
N LEU A 91 15.43 6.04 14.59
CA LEU A 91 16.46 7.02 14.94
C LEU A 91 15.93 8.22 15.72
N LEU A 92 14.69 8.66 15.46
CA LEU A 92 14.15 9.88 16.06
C LEU A 92 13.34 9.62 17.33
N ALA A 93 12.67 8.48 17.42
CA ALA A 93 11.75 8.17 18.52
C ALA A 93 12.34 7.21 19.56
N GLU A 94 13.53 6.64 19.30
CA GLU A 94 14.24 5.71 20.19
C GLU A 94 13.31 4.71 20.91
N PRO A 95 12.55 3.90 20.16
CA PRO A 95 11.47 3.11 20.74
C PRO A 95 11.99 2.07 21.75
N GLU A 96 11.32 1.99 22.90
CA GLU A 96 11.70 1.11 24.02
C GLU A 96 11.78 -0.38 23.63
N ASN A 97 10.98 -0.80 22.65
CA ASN A 97 10.99 -2.15 22.12
C ASN A 97 10.77 -2.15 20.60
N LYS A 98 11.08 -3.26 19.93
CA LYS A 98 10.94 -3.40 18.46
C LYS A 98 9.55 -3.87 18.02
N LEU A 99 8.57 -3.96 18.92
CA LEU A 99 7.23 -4.47 18.61
C LEU A 99 6.40 -3.49 17.78
N PHE A 100 6.80 -2.22 17.69
CA PHE A 100 6.19 -1.22 16.79
C PHE A 100 6.18 -1.65 15.31
N VAL A 101 7.06 -2.58 14.96
CA VAL A 101 7.20 -3.14 13.62
C VAL A 101 6.02 -4.04 13.25
N VAL A 102 5.30 -4.60 14.24
CA VAL A 102 4.13 -5.48 14.03
C VAL A 102 2.96 -4.77 13.36
N PRO A 103 2.40 -3.66 13.92
CA PRO A 103 1.32 -2.94 13.25
C PRO A 103 1.79 -2.40 11.89
N PHE A 104 3.05 -1.96 11.76
CA PHE A 104 3.61 -1.53 10.49
C PHE A 104 3.54 -2.63 9.41
N PHE A 105 4.08 -3.83 9.68
CA PHE A 105 4.06 -4.90 8.69
C PHE A 105 2.65 -5.39 8.38
N SER A 106 1.76 -5.44 9.38
CA SER A 106 0.37 -5.84 9.15
C SER A 106 -0.32 -4.89 8.15
N THR A 107 -0.19 -3.58 8.34
CA THR A 107 -0.74 -2.57 7.43
C THR A 107 -0.08 -2.64 6.05
N TYR A 108 1.25 -2.79 5.99
CA TYR A 108 1.99 -2.99 4.75
C TYR A 108 1.48 -4.17 3.93
N LEU A 109 1.28 -5.34 4.57
CA LEU A 109 0.79 -6.54 3.89
C LEU A 109 -0.64 -6.36 3.38
N ILE A 110 -1.52 -5.72 4.14
CA ILE A 110 -2.90 -5.44 3.74
C ILE A 110 -2.92 -4.55 2.49
N TYR A 111 -2.17 -3.45 2.48
CA TYR A 111 -2.08 -2.59 1.30
C TYR A 111 -1.39 -3.29 0.12
N THR A 112 -0.43 -4.17 0.37
CA THR A 112 0.20 -4.95 -0.70
C THR A 112 -0.78 -5.94 -1.34
N ALA A 113 -1.64 -6.59 -0.54
CA ALA A 113 -2.71 -7.42 -1.08
C ALA A 113 -3.69 -6.60 -1.94
N LEU A 114 -4.03 -5.39 -1.50
CA LEU A 114 -4.85 -4.45 -2.29
C LEU A 114 -4.20 -4.12 -3.65
N GLU A 115 -2.91 -3.78 -3.64
CA GLU A 115 -2.14 -3.47 -4.85
C GLU A 115 -2.08 -4.65 -5.82
N ILE A 116 -1.93 -5.88 -5.31
CA ILE A 116 -1.97 -7.10 -6.12
C ILE A 116 -3.34 -7.29 -6.75
N VAL A 117 -4.43 -7.09 -6.00
CA VAL A 117 -5.81 -7.17 -6.53
C VAL A 117 -5.99 -6.16 -7.67
N PHE A 118 -5.43 -4.96 -7.55
CA PHE A 118 -5.48 -3.97 -8.62
C PHE A 118 -4.66 -4.39 -9.83
N LEU A 119 -3.42 -4.83 -9.63
CA LEU A 119 -2.55 -5.27 -10.72
C LEU A 119 -3.23 -6.37 -11.55
N VAL A 120 -3.75 -7.40 -10.88
CA VAL A 120 -4.40 -8.53 -11.55
C VAL A 120 -5.64 -8.07 -12.32
N LYS A 121 -6.48 -7.20 -11.71
CA LYS A 121 -7.69 -6.69 -12.37
C LYS A 121 -7.39 -5.75 -13.53
N LEU A 122 -6.37 -4.90 -13.44
CA LEU A 122 -6.00 -4.01 -14.54
C LEU A 122 -5.34 -4.79 -15.68
N ALA A 123 -4.40 -5.70 -15.38
CA ALA A 123 -3.73 -6.54 -16.37
C ALA A 123 -4.73 -7.41 -17.14
N GLY A 124 -5.72 -8.01 -16.46
CA GLY A 124 -6.78 -8.79 -17.11
C GLY A 124 -7.61 -7.97 -18.12
N ASN A 125 -7.90 -6.70 -17.82
CA ASN A 125 -8.63 -5.83 -18.75
C ASN A 125 -7.78 -5.44 -19.98
N THR A 126 -6.47 -5.30 -19.83
CA THR A 126 -5.55 -5.02 -20.95
C THR A 126 -5.45 -6.23 -21.89
N SER A 127 -5.44 -7.46 -21.36
CA SER A 127 -5.43 -8.67 -22.20
C SER A 127 -6.73 -8.85 -22.99
N ALA A 128 -7.89 -8.53 -22.40
CA ALA A 128 -9.18 -8.64 -23.09
C ALA A 128 -9.31 -7.67 -24.28
N LYS A 129 -8.82 -6.43 -24.14
CA LYS A 129 -8.84 -5.42 -25.23
C LYS A 129 -7.87 -5.70 -26.38
N ALA A 130 -6.90 -6.60 -26.21
CA ALA A 130 -5.94 -6.93 -27.26
C ALA A 130 -6.41 -8.07 -28.18
N VAL A 131 -7.58 -8.65 -27.92
CA VAL A 131 -8.18 -9.76 -28.68
C VAL A 131 -9.37 -9.29 -29.53
N GLU A 132 -9.91 -8.11 -29.27
CA GLU A 132 -10.87 -7.39 -30.12
C GLU A 132 -10.15 -6.52 -31.16
#